data_AF-A0A8H6UHB3-F1
#
_entry.id   AF-A0A8H6UHB3-F1
#
_cell.length_a   1.000
_cell.length_b   1.000
_cell.length_c   1.000
_cell.angle_alpha   90.00
_cell.angle_beta   90.00
_cell.angle_gamma   90.00
#
_symmetry.space_group_name_H-M   'P 1'
#
loop_
_entity.id
_entity.type
_entity.pdbx_description
1 polymer ?
#
loop_
_entity_poly.entity_id
_entity_poly.type
_entity_poly.pdbx_seq_one_letter_code
_entity_poly.pdbx_strand_id
1 'polypeptide(L)'
;MFDKHVERRYDLKVCEYHLDGERLGDKWEFYLEEVGVGERRTVPYTPEQNGPSERIGYEIVKRARAILIEANLPRQLGLEACKATIYLINRTPVRFPDSEPKDGRNESDHDCWYIPLQRFRQLLGINKPIDVSNLYKFGSLAYYRRNNIPRSHKMEPRAAIGYLIGYESYNIWRLFNPKALPAHRVFRARDVVFDESRKYDPNDPLLTTGLRYAFPEETADSNAAPEVEIPPMLILLLLSLARGVELIQ
;
A
#
# COMPACT_ATOMS: atom_id res chain seq x y z
N MET A 1 -1.69 17.96 8.46
CA MET A 1 -1.63 18.28 7.02
C MET A 1 -0.58 17.40 6.37
N PHE A 2 -0.77 17.08 5.09
CA PHE A 2 0.00 16.08 4.34
C PHE A 2 1.47 16.47 4.11
N ASP A 3 1.72 17.72 3.75
CA ASP A 3 3.05 18.35 3.66
C ASP A 3 3.91 18.14 4.91
N LYS A 4 3.39 18.45 6.11
CA LYS A 4 4.12 18.27 7.38
C LYS A 4 4.46 16.80 7.64
N HIS A 5 3.65 15.87 7.12
CA HIS A 5 3.94 14.44 7.20
C HIS A 5 5.08 14.06 6.25
N VAL A 6 5.05 14.56 5.01
CA VAL A 6 6.11 14.32 4.01
C VAL A 6 7.43 14.90 4.46
N GLU A 7 7.44 16.14 4.96
CA GLU A 7 8.62 16.80 5.51
C GLU A 7 9.21 16.01 6.69
N ARG A 8 8.39 15.64 7.68
CA ARG A 8 8.89 14.91 8.86
C ARG A 8 9.37 13.50 8.56
N ARG A 9 8.74 12.81 7.59
CA ARG A 9 9.02 11.40 7.32
C ARG A 9 10.12 11.20 6.30
N TYR A 10 10.23 12.09 5.32
CA TYR A 10 11.13 11.92 4.18
C TYR A 10 12.12 13.08 4.03
N ASP A 11 12.05 14.12 4.85
CA ASP A 11 12.84 15.34 4.70
C ASP A 11 12.67 15.99 3.32
N LEU A 12 11.47 15.84 2.75
CA LEU A 12 11.09 16.40 1.46
C LEU A 12 10.08 17.54 1.67
N LYS A 13 10.36 18.70 1.10
CA LYS A 13 9.41 19.81 1.06
C LYS A 13 8.47 19.64 -0.12
N VAL A 14 7.17 19.82 0.13
CA VAL A 14 6.17 19.82 -0.94
C VAL A 14 6.18 21.20 -1.60
N CYS A 15 6.56 21.26 -2.86
CA CYS A 15 6.68 22.54 -3.58
C CYS A 15 5.37 22.98 -4.26
N GLU A 16 4.55 22.04 -4.72
CA GLU A 16 3.36 22.35 -5.52
C GLU A 16 2.27 21.27 -5.36
N TYR A 17 1.00 21.68 -5.23
CA TYR A 17 -0.17 20.81 -5.33
C TYR A 17 -0.83 20.94 -6.70
N HIS A 18 -1.11 19.83 -7.37
CA HIS A 18 -1.84 19.81 -8.65
C HIS A 18 -3.29 19.43 -8.40
N LEU A 19 -4.22 20.28 -8.84
CA LEU A 19 -5.66 20.11 -8.64
C LEU A 19 -6.41 20.14 -9.97
N ASP A 20 -7.48 19.36 -10.06
CA ASP A 20 -8.30 19.21 -11.27
C ASP A 20 -9.33 20.33 -11.43
N GLY A 21 -8.85 21.58 -11.49
CA GLY A 21 -9.67 22.78 -11.70
C GLY A 21 -10.63 23.15 -10.55
N GLU A 22 -10.80 22.29 -9.54
CA GLU A 22 -11.68 22.51 -8.39
C GLU A 22 -11.08 23.50 -7.38
N ARG A 23 -11.87 24.51 -6.99
CA ARG A 23 -11.50 25.46 -5.92
C ARG A 23 -11.85 24.83 -4.57
N LEU A 24 -10.82 24.49 -3.78
CA LEU A 24 -10.95 23.92 -2.43
C LEU A 24 -11.35 24.95 -1.35
N GLY A 25 -11.55 26.22 -1.74
CA GLY A 25 -12.06 27.31 -0.91
C GLY A 25 -10.98 28.16 -0.23
N ASP A 26 -11.40 29.27 0.38
CA ASP A 26 -10.49 30.32 0.87
C ASP A 26 -9.56 29.84 1.99
N LYS A 27 -10.00 28.86 2.80
CA LYS A 27 -9.18 28.24 3.85
C LYS A 27 -7.98 27.48 3.27
N TRP A 28 -8.11 26.94 2.07
CA TRP A 28 -7.03 26.23 1.39
C TRP A 28 -6.03 27.22 0.79
N GLU A 29 -6.52 28.28 0.14
CA GLU A 29 -5.67 29.34 -0.42
C GLU A 29 -4.84 30.03 0.70
N PHE A 30 -5.48 30.39 1.82
CA PHE A 30 -4.77 30.96 2.97
C PHE A 30 -3.70 30.00 3.52
N TYR A 31 -4.00 28.70 3.56
CA TYR A 31 -3.03 27.70 4.02
C TYR A 31 -1.81 27.60 3.09
N LEU A 32 -2.04 27.59 1.79
CA LEU A 32 -0.96 27.53 0.80
C LEU A 32 -0.05 28.75 0.87
N GLU A 33 -0.63 29.94 1.07
CA GLU A 33 0.13 31.18 1.31
C GLU A 33 0.93 31.12 2.61
N GLU A 34 0.35 30.59 3.70
CA GLU A 34 1.02 30.46 4.99
C GLU A 34 2.22 29.52 4.93
N VAL A 35 2.10 28.39 4.23
CA VAL A 35 3.18 27.39 4.10
C VAL A 35 4.14 27.71 2.94
N GLY A 36 3.71 28.56 1.99
CA GLY A 36 4.49 28.91 0.81
C GLY A 36 4.52 27.82 -0.26
N VAL A 37 3.46 27.01 -0.37
CA VAL A 37 3.37 25.92 -1.36
C VAL A 37 2.57 26.40 -2.57
N GLY A 38 3.10 26.14 -3.78
CA GLY A 38 2.42 26.51 -5.03
C GLY A 38 1.16 25.68 -5.29
N GLU A 39 0.22 26.25 -6.03
CA GLU A 39 -0.95 25.55 -6.54
C GLU A 39 -0.94 25.61 -8.06
N ARG A 40 -0.98 24.44 -8.70
CA ARG A 40 -1.23 24.32 -10.14
C ARG A 40 -2.62 23.79 -10.36
N ARG A 41 -3.45 24.58 -11.04
CA ARG A 41 -4.78 24.17 -11.47
C ARG A 41 -4.71 23.74 -12.92
N THR A 42 -5.20 22.55 -13.21
CA THR A 42 -5.41 22.12 -14.60
C THR A 42 -6.46 23.03 -15.24
N VAL A 43 -6.21 23.50 -16.47
CA VAL A 43 -7.18 24.32 -17.19
C VAL A 43 -8.41 23.46 -17.48
N PRO A 44 -9.64 23.97 -17.27
CA PRO A 44 -10.85 23.24 -17.61
C PRO A 44 -10.78 22.77 -19.07
N TYR A 45 -11.16 21.51 -19.32
CA TYR A 45 -11.17 20.87 -20.65
C TYR A 45 -9.80 20.46 -21.25
N THR A 46 -8.70 20.47 -20.49
CA THR A 46 -7.42 19.85 -20.88
C THR A 46 -7.05 18.65 -19.99
N PRO A 47 -7.67 17.47 -20.19
CA PRO A 47 -7.37 16.26 -19.41
C PRO A 47 -5.94 15.71 -19.62
N GLU A 48 -5.21 16.23 -20.60
CA GLU A 48 -3.83 15.81 -20.93
C GLU A 48 -2.83 16.08 -19.78
N GLN A 49 -3.09 17.07 -18.91
CA GLN A 49 -2.20 17.41 -17.79
C GLN A 49 -2.41 16.51 -16.54
N ASN A 50 -3.59 15.93 -16.34
CA ASN A 50 -3.87 14.99 -15.22
C ASN A 50 -3.52 13.54 -15.54
N GLY A 51 -3.18 13.24 -16.79
CA GLY A 51 -2.98 11.89 -17.31
C GLY A 51 -2.11 10.98 -16.42
N PRO A 52 -0.97 11.45 -15.86
CA PRO A 52 -0.10 10.58 -15.06
C PRO A 52 -0.73 10.10 -13.73
N SER A 53 -1.36 11.01 -12.96
CA SER A 53 -2.00 10.69 -11.68
C SER A 53 -3.25 9.83 -11.86
N GLU A 54 -4.06 10.13 -12.87
CA GLU A 54 -5.25 9.35 -13.23
C GLU A 54 -4.89 7.93 -13.67
N ARG A 55 -3.85 7.78 -14.50
CA ARG A 55 -3.36 6.47 -14.94
C ARG A 55 -2.92 5.59 -13.77
N ILE A 56 -2.21 6.15 -12.79
CA ILE A 56 -1.81 5.39 -11.59
C ILE A 56 -3.04 5.00 -10.77
N GLY A 57 -3.96 5.94 -10.52
CA GLY A 57 -5.18 5.66 -9.76
C GLY A 57 -5.99 4.53 -10.40
N TYR A 58 -6.18 4.60 -11.72
CA TYR A 58 -6.82 3.55 -12.51
C TYR A 58 -6.09 2.21 -12.40
N GLU A 59 -4.77 2.20 -12.54
CA GLU A 59 -3.97 0.98 -12.48
C GLU A 59 -4.00 0.33 -11.08
N ILE A 60 -3.98 1.13 -10.00
CA ILE A 60 -4.15 0.64 -8.63
C ILE A 60 -5.52 -0.04 -8.47
N VAL A 61 -6.60 0.62 -8.91
CA VAL A 61 -7.95 0.05 -8.78
C VAL A 61 -8.10 -1.21 -9.62
N LYS A 62 -7.51 -1.24 -10.81
CA LYS A 62 -7.52 -2.41 -11.70
C LYS A 62 -6.80 -3.60 -11.07
N ARG A 63 -5.59 -3.40 -10.55
CA ARG A 63 -4.83 -4.46 -9.86
C ARG A 63 -5.50 -4.89 -8.56
N ALA A 64 -6.02 -3.95 -7.77
CA ALA A 64 -6.77 -4.24 -6.55
C ALA A 64 -8.00 -5.10 -6.82
N ARG A 65 -8.73 -4.81 -7.91
CA ARG A 65 -9.86 -5.63 -8.35
C ARG A 65 -9.40 -7.04 -8.75
N ALA A 66 -8.29 -7.15 -9.48
CA ALA A 66 -7.76 -8.45 -9.91
C ALA A 66 -7.37 -9.34 -8.72
N ILE A 67 -6.62 -8.82 -7.75
CA ILE A 67 -6.21 -9.60 -6.56
C ILE A 67 -7.41 -9.99 -5.68
N LEU A 68 -8.43 -9.14 -5.61
CA LEU A 68 -9.64 -9.42 -4.84
C LEU A 68 -10.44 -10.58 -5.46
N ILE A 69 -10.57 -10.58 -6.79
CA ILE A 69 -11.25 -11.64 -7.54
C ILE A 69 -10.48 -12.97 -7.42
N GLU A 70 -9.17 -12.95 -7.60
CA GLU A 70 -8.31 -14.14 -7.47
C GLU A 70 -8.39 -14.75 -6.06
N ALA A 71 -8.42 -13.90 -5.04
CA ALA A 71 -8.59 -14.30 -3.64
C ALA A 71 -10.01 -14.74 -3.27
N ASN A 72 -10.99 -14.57 -4.17
CA ASN A 72 -12.42 -14.82 -3.95
C ASN A 72 -12.99 -14.02 -2.75
N LEU A 73 -12.37 -12.89 -2.39
CA LEU A 73 -12.72 -12.13 -1.20
C LEU A 73 -13.92 -11.18 -1.44
N PRO A 74 -14.67 -10.84 -0.38
CA PRO A 74 -15.84 -9.98 -0.49
C PRO A 74 -15.50 -8.54 -0.91
N ARG A 75 -16.37 -7.92 -1.72
CA ARG A 75 -16.21 -6.56 -2.29
C ARG A 75 -15.93 -5.48 -1.24
N GLN A 76 -16.45 -5.63 -0.03
CA GLN A 76 -16.26 -4.69 1.08
C GLN A 76 -14.78 -4.50 1.45
N LEU A 77 -13.91 -5.45 1.10
CA LEU A 77 -12.47 -5.37 1.32
C LEU A 77 -11.71 -4.61 0.21
N GLY A 78 -12.42 -3.94 -0.71
CA GLY A 78 -11.80 -3.22 -1.82
C GLY A 78 -10.76 -2.17 -1.37
N LEU A 79 -11.01 -1.45 -0.27
CA LEU A 79 -10.05 -0.47 0.26
C LEU A 79 -8.76 -1.15 0.77
N GLU A 80 -8.88 -2.31 1.40
CA GLU A 80 -7.73 -3.07 1.88
C GLU A 80 -6.94 -3.69 0.71
N ALA A 81 -7.64 -4.15 -0.33
CA ALA A 81 -7.02 -4.60 -1.58
C ALA A 81 -6.25 -3.47 -2.28
N CYS A 82 -6.76 -2.23 -2.28
CA CYS A 82 -6.02 -1.07 -2.79
C CYS A 82 -4.73 -0.82 -2.00
N LYS A 83 -4.77 -0.84 -0.66
CA LYS A 83 -3.58 -0.70 0.19
C LYS A 83 -2.55 -1.80 -0.06
N ALA A 84 -3.01 -3.05 -0.12
CA ALA A 84 -2.14 -4.19 -0.42
C ALA A 84 -1.51 -4.06 -1.82
N THR A 85 -2.29 -3.62 -2.81
CA THR A 85 -1.81 -3.37 -4.17
C THR A 85 -0.76 -2.28 -4.20
N ILE A 86 -0.98 -1.16 -3.50
CA ILE A 86 0.02 -0.09 -3.35
C ILE A 86 1.31 -0.67 -2.76
N TYR A 87 1.20 -1.40 -1.64
CA TYR A 87 2.34 -2.03 -0.99
C TYR A 87 3.15 -2.94 -1.93
N LEU A 88 2.45 -3.76 -2.73
CA LEU A 88 3.03 -4.66 -3.70
C LEU A 88 3.70 -3.91 -4.85
N ILE A 89 3.00 -2.98 -5.52
CA ILE A 89 3.55 -2.21 -6.65
C ILE A 89 4.86 -1.53 -6.25
N ASN A 90 4.93 -0.98 -5.05
CA ASN A 90 6.12 -0.31 -4.54
C ASN A 90 7.33 -1.24 -4.38
N ARG A 91 7.11 -2.55 -4.22
CA ARG A 91 8.13 -3.57 -3.96
C ARG A 91 8.32 -4.54 -5.12
N THR A 92 7.51 -4.43 -6.18
CA THR A 92 7.67 -5.26 -7.38
C THR A 92 8.65 -4.59 -8.35
N PRO A 93 9.64 -5.31 -8.90
CA PRO A 93 10.50 -4.78 -9.95
C PRO A 93 9.67 -4.32 -11.16
N VAL A 94 9.97 -3.14 -11.68
CA VAL A 94 9.38 -2.59 -12.90
C VAL A 94 10.50 -2.24 -13.90
N ARG A 95 10.20 -2.39 -15.19
CA ARG A 95 11.13 -2.06 -16.26
C ARG A 95 11.01 -0.58 -16.62
N PHE A 96 12.15 0.07 -16.92
CA PHE A 96 12.15 1.41 -17.49
C PHE A 96 11.48 1.41 -18.87
N PRO A 97 10.58 2.38 -19.15
CA PRO A 97 9.95 2.50 -20.48
C PRO A 97 10.95 2.95 -21.57
N ASP A 98 11.99 3.71 -21.21
CA ASP A 98 12.93 4.33 -22.17
C ASP A 98 14.31 3.65 -22.20
N SER A 99 14.35 2.32 -22.20
CA SER A 99 15.58 1.59 -22.52
C SER A 99 15.73 1.51 -24.04
N GLU A 100 15.79 2.64 -24.74
CA GLU A 100 16.53 2.66 -26.01
C GLU A 100 18.03 2.65 -25.64
N PRO A 101 18.84 1.80 -26.28
CA PRO A 101 20.27 1.74 -26.00
C PRO A 101 20.90 3.07 -26.41
N LYS A 102 21.08 3.97 -25.45
CA LYS A 102 21.99 5.10 -25.63
C LYS A 102 23.39 4.51 -25.72
N ASP A 103 24.04 4.75 -26.86
CA ASP A 103 25.46 4.49 -27.12
C ASP A 103 25.89 3.04 -27.38
N GLY A 104 25.14 2.28 -28.20
CA GLY A 104 25.66 1.06 -28.84
C GLY A 104 26.21 -0.01 -27.90
N ARG A 105 25.85 0.04 -26.61
CA ARG A 105 26.18 -0.99 -25.64
C ARG A 105 25.24 -2.17 -25.86
N ASN A 106 25.86 -3.34 -25.88
CA ASN A 106 25.27 -4.62 -26.23
C ASN A 106 23.94 -4.87 -25.51
N GLU A 107 23.03 -5.59 -26.16
CA GLU A 107 21.69 -6.01 -25.72
C GLU A 107 21.64 -6.86 -24.42
N SER A 108 22.75 -6.93 -23.68
CA SER A 108 22.97 -7.74 -22.47
C SER A 108 22.69 -7.00 -21.16
N ASP A 109 22.21 -5.76 -21.20
CA ASP A 109 21.94 -4.98 -19.99
C ASP A 109 20.63 -5.44 -19.32
N HIS A 110 20.78 -6.45 -18.47
CA HIS A 110 19.81 -6.86 -17.45
C HIS A 110 19.46 -5.72 -16.44
N ASP A 111 20.06 -4.54 -16.58
CA ASP A 111 20.00 -3.38 -15.67
C ASP A 111 18.78 -2.46 -15.85
N CYS A 112 17.83 -2.80 -16.74
CA CYS A 112 16.63 -1.98 -16.97
C CYS A 112 15.51 -2.19 -15.93
N TRP A 113 15.73 -2.97 -14.88
CA TRP A 113 14.76 -3.23 -13.81
C TRP A 113 15.09 -2.46 -12.55
N TYR A 114 14.10 -1.82 -11.94
CA TYR A 114 14.23 -1.17 -10.65
C TYR A 114 13.04 -1.47 -9.75
N ILE A 115 13.27 -1.51 -8.44
CA ILE A 115 12.17 -1.57 -7.46
C ILE A 115 11.83 -0.13 -7.06
N PRO A 116 10.56 0.31 -7.21
CA PRO A 116 10.19 1.69 -6.96
C PRO A 116 10.61 2.21 -5.58
N LEU A 117 10.33 1.44 -4.52
CA LEU A 117 10.71 1.80 -3.17
C LEU A 117 12.24 1.81 -2.97
N GLN A 118 13.00 0.98 -3.69
CA GLN A 118 14.47 0.93 -3.55
C GLN A 118 15.08 2.19 -4.14
N ARG A 119 14.60 2.58 -5.32
CA ARG A 119 15.04 3.78 -5.99
C ARG A 119 14.66 5.04 -5.21
N PHE A 120 13.46 5.07 -4.63
CA PHE A 120 13.06 6.16 -3.76
C PHE A 120 13.99 6.28 -2.53
N ARG A 121 14.34 5.17 -1.88
CA ARG A 121 15.32 5.16 -0.78
C ARG A 121 16.71 5.66 -1.20
N GLN A 122 17.19 5.25 -2.37
CA GLN A 122 18.47 5.70 -2.91
C GLN A 122 18.49 7.22 -3.11
N LEU A 123 17.39 7.81 -3.58
CA LEU A 123 17.26 9.26 -3.75
C LEU A 123 17.25 10.02 -2.42
N LEU A 124 16.78 9.38 -1.34
CA LEU A 124 16.87 9.90 0.02
C LEU A 124 18.23 9.63 0.69
N GLY A 125 19.21 9.05 -0.02
CA GLY A 125 20.50 8.65 0.55
C GLY A 125 20.43 7.44 1.49
N ILE A 126 19.28 6.73 1.55
CA ILE A 126 19.09 5.55 2.40
C ILE A 126 19.54 4.31 1.62
N ASN A 127 20.76 3.85 1.88
CA ASN A 127 21.32 2.68 1.19
C ASN A 127 20.97 1.34 1.89
N LYS A 128 19.68 1.11 2.17
CA LYS A 128 19.19 -0.12 2.79
C LYS A 128 18.39 -0.95 1.78
N PRO A 129 18.80 -2.20 1.45
CA PRO A 129 18.05 -3.04 0.53
C PRO A 129 16.64 -3.31 1.03
N ILE A 130 15.69 -3.45 0.11
CA ILE A 130 14.33 -3.89 0.43
C ILE A 130 14.36 -5.38 0.70
N ASP A 131 13.79 -5.75 1.84
CA ASP A 131 13.45 -7.13 2.13
C ASP A 131 12.01 -7.41 1.65
N VAL A 132 11.85 -8.47 0.87
CA VAL A 132 10.60 -8.95 0.30
C VAL A 132 10.18 -10.32 0.84
N SER A 133 10.92 -10.86 1.82
CA SER A 133 10.62 -12.16 2.44
C SER A 133 9.28 -12.21 3.18
N ASN A 134 8.69 -11.06 3.47
CA ASN A 134 7.39 -10.92 4.12
C ASN A 134 6.19 -10.90 3.16
N LEU A 135 6.44 -11.02 1.86
CA LEU A 135 5.40 -11.10 0.84
C LEU A 135 4.84 -12.51 0.80
N TYR A 136 3.51 -12.60 0.84
CA TYR A 136 2.77 -13.85 0.73
C TYR A 136 1.66 -13.69 -0.31
N LYS A 137 1.01 -14.76 -0.74
CA LYS A 137 -0.13 -14.65 -1.66
C LYS A 137 -1.29 -13.92 -0.97
N PHE A 138 -1.77 -12.82 -1.55
CA PHE A 138 -2.97 -12.11 -1.08
C PHE A 138 -4.18 -13.08 -1.09
N GLY A 139 -4.96 -13.08 -0.02
CA GLY A 139 -6.09 -14.00 0.16
C GLY A 139 -5.72 -15.41 0.65
N SER A 140 -4.44 -15.66 0.92
CA SER A 140 -3.98 -16.93 1.50
C SER A 140 -4.57 -17.17 2.89
N LEU A 141 -4.74 -18.44 3.24
CA LEU A 141 -5.15 -18.86 4.57
C LEU A 141 -4.03 -18.53 5.57
N ALA A 142 -4.40 -17.93 6.69
CA ALA A 142 -3.50 -17.47 7.72
C ALA A 142 -3.89 -18.05 9.08
N TYR A 143 -2.95 -18.74 9.72
CA TYR A 143 -3.06 -19.19 11.10
C TYR A 143 -2.37 -18.17 12.00
N TYR A 144 -3.13 -17.38 12.74
CA TYR A 144 -2.58 -16.38 13.65
C TYR A 144 -2.72 -16.79 15.10
N ARG A 145 -1.78 -16.33 15.93
CA ARG A 145 -1.80 -16.58 17.36
C ARG A 145 -2.85 -15.70 18.05
N ARG A 146 -3.74 -16.34 18.81
CA ARG A 146 -4.65 -15.68 19.76
C ARG A 146 -3.85 -15.22 20.98
N ASN A 147 -3.89 -13.92 21.24
CA ASN A 147 -3.29 -13.30 22.42
C ASN A 147 -4.27 -13.36 23.62
N ASN A 148 -3.77 -13.09 24.85
CA ASN A 148 -4.58 -12.99 26.07
C ASN A 148 -5.42 -14.22 26.47
N ILE A 149 -4.93 -15.43 26.24
CA ILE A 149 -5.55 -16.66 26.77
C ILE A 149 -5.23 -16.78 28.26
N PRO A 150 -6.22 -16.95 29.16
CA PRO A 150 -5.97 -17.12 30.58
C PRO A 150 -5.02 -18.30 30.82
N ARG A 151 -4.15 -18.21 31.84
CA ARG A 151 -3.12 -19.23 32.11
C ARG A 151 -3.72 -20.63 32.33
N SER A 152 -4.97 -20.72 32.80
CA SER A 152 -5.72 -21.97 32.94
C SER A 152 -5.95 -22.72 31.62
N HIS A 153 -5.99 -22.01 30.49
CA HIS A 153 -6.21 -22.58 29.15
C HIS A 153 -4.89 -22.77 28.38
N LYS A 154 -3.77 -23.04 29.09
CA LYS A 154 -2.43 -23.22 28.49
C LYS A 154 -2.38 -24.34 27.44
N MET A 155 -3.22 -25.38 27.62
CA MET A 155 -3.30 -26.54 26.73
C MET A 155 -4.26 -26.36 25.55
N GLU A 156 -5.03 -25.27 25.50
CA GLU A 156 -5.95 -25.04 24.40
C GLU A 156 -5.22 -24.63 23.12
N PRO A 157 -5.76 -25.00 21.93
CA PRO A 157 -5.24 -24.49 20.67
C PRO A 157 -5.27 -22.96 20.67
N ARG A 158 -4.10 -22.37 20.39
CA ARG A 158 -3.88 -20.92 20.36
C ARG A 158 -3.94 -20.33 18.95
N ALA A 159 -4.07 -21.16 17.93
CA ALA A 159 -4.18 -20.72 16.55
C ALA A 159 -5.64 -20.42 16.21
N ALA A 160 -5.87 -19.28 15.57
CA ALA A 160 -7.14 -18.91 14.96
C ALA A 160 -6.93 -18.70 13.46
N ILE A 161 -8.02 -18.78 12.71
CA ILE A 161 -8.00 -18.75 11.24
C ILE A 161 -8.41 -17.36 10.75
N GLY A 162 -7.67 -16.85 9.78
CA GLY A 162 -8.01 -15.66 9.01
C GLY A 162 -7.44 -15.76 7.59
N TYR A 163 -7.58 -14.69 6.82
CA TYR A 163 -7.08 -14.59 5.44
C TYR A 163 -6.23 -13.35 5.28
N LEU A 164 -5.12 -13.45 4.54
CA LEU A 164 -4.24 -12.30 4.31
C LEU A 164 -4.94 -11.25 3.42
N ILE A 165 -5.04 -10.02 3.89
CA ILE A 165 -5.66 -8.91 3.14
C ILE A 165 -4.80 -7.64 3.10
N GLY A 166 -3.60 -7.66 3.65
CA GLY A 166 -2.70 -6.52 3.55
C GLY A 166 -1.42 -6.66 4.33
N TYR A 167 -0.53 -5.72 4.08
CA TYR A 167 0.79 -5.61 4.68
C TYR A 167 0.88 -4.25 5.36
N GLU A 168 1.38 -4.23 6.58
CA GLU A 168 1.58 -2.98 7.31
C GLU A 168 3.04 -2.74 7.61
N SER A 169 3.79 -3.78 7.95
CA SER A 169 5.22 -3.69 8.20
C SER A 169 5.92 -4.97 7.76
N TYR A 170 7.20 -5.09 8.09
CA TYR A 170 8.00 -6.27 7.77
C TYR A 170 7.41 -7.56 8.38
N ASN A 171 6.96 -7.50 9.63
CA ASN A 171 6.40 -8.65 10.34
C ASN A 171 4.96 -8.41 10.82
N ILE A 172 4.23 -7.48 10.19
CA ILE A 172 2.84 -7.18 10.57
C ILE A 172 1.98 -7.24 9.32
N TRP A 173 1.00 -8.14 9.38
CA TRP A 173 0.02 -8.36 8.32
C TRP A 173 -1.37 -7.96 8.79
N ARG A 174 -2.23 -7.61 7.83
CA ARG A 174 -3.65 -7.40 8.05
C ARG A 174 -4.40 -8.64 7.64
N LEU A 175 -5.19 -9.17 8.58
CA LEU A 175 -5.94 -10.39 8.40
C LEU A 175 -7.44 -10.12 8.42
N PHE A 176 -8.16 -10.91 7.63
CA PHE A 176 -9.61 -10.92 7.54
C PHE A 176 -10.17 -12.15 8.25
N ASN A 177 -11.07 -11.92 9.20
CA ASN A 177 -11.82 -12.99 9.86
C ASN A 177 -13.31 -12.89 9.43
N PRO A 178 -13.81 -13.80 8.56
CA PRO A 178 -15.18 -13.75 8.06
C PRO A 178 -16.26 -13.95 9.13
N LYS A 179 -15.94 -14.61 10.26
CA LYS A 179 -16.88 -14.82 11.38
C LYS A 179 -16.88 -13.69 12.40
N ALA A 180 -15.89 -12.81 12.37
CA ALA A 180 -15.83 -11.69 13.30
C ALA A 180 -16.95 -10.69 13.01
N LEU A 181 -17.34 -9.94 14.05
CA LEU A 181 -18.26 -8.83 13.94
C LEU A 181 -17.75 -7.84 12.87
N PRO A 182 -18.65 -7.11 12.17
CA PRO A 182 -18.25 -6.16 11.13
C PRO A 182 -17.16 -5.17 11.54
N ALA A 183 -17.14 -4.75 12.82
CA ALA A 183 -16.15 -3.83 13.37
C ALA A 183 -14.74 -4.45 13.49
N HIS A 184 -14.62 -5.75 13.81
CA HIS A 184 -13.34 -6.44 14.06
C HIS A 184 -12.98 -7.44 12.96
N ARG A 185 -13.62 -7.30 11.81
CA ARG A 185 -13.44 -8.21 10.68
C ARG A 185 -12.04 -8.13 10.07
N VAL A 186 -11.38 -6.99 10.24
CA VAL A 186 -10.01 -6.73 9.79
C VAL A 186 -9.18 -6.33 11.00
N PHE A 187 -8.05 -6.99 11.21
CA PHE A 187 -7.18 -6.74 12.35
C PHE A 187 -5.71 -6.98 11.97
N ARG A 188 -4.80 -6.57 12.86
CA ARG A 188 -3.35 -6.68 12.68
C ARG A 188 -2.84 -7.92 13.40
N ALA A 189 -1.92 -8.65 12.78
CA ALA A 189 -1.27 -9.80 13.39
C ALA A 189 0.20 -9.89 13.00
N ARG A 190 1.04 -10.31 13.96
CA ARG A 190 2.48 -10.54 13.77
C ARG A 190 2.83 -12.02 13.73
N ASP A 191 2.37 -12.79 14.70
CA ASP A 191 2.67 -14.23 14.76
C ASP A 191 1.67 -14.98 13.86
N VAL A 192 2.03 -15.13 12.58
CA VAL A 192 1.18 -15.71 11.53
C VAL A 192 1.94 -16.75 10.72
N VAL A 193 1.29 -17.88 10.45
CA VAL A 193 1.76 -18.90 9.50
C VAL A 193 0.80 -18.94 8.33
N PHE A 194 1.32 -18.81 7.11
CA PHE A 194 0.51 -18.76 5.89
C PHE A 194 0.51 -20.09 5.15
N ASP A 195 -0.65 -20.46 4.62
CA ASP A 195 -0.84 -21.53 3.65
C ASP A 195 -1.35 -20.92 2.34
N GLU A 196 -0.42 -20.73 1.39
CA GLU A 196 -0.68 -20.07 0.10
C GLU A 196 -1.45 -20.96 -0.88
N SER A 197 -1.57 -22.26 -0.59
CA SER A 197 -2.31 -23.20 -1.44
C SER A 197 -3.83 -23.03 -1.30
N ARG A 198 -4.27 -22.45 -0.17
CA ARG A 198 -5.68 -22.26 0.17
C ARG A 198 -6.09 -20.81 0.05
N LYS A 199 -7.23 -20.58 -0.59
CA LYS A 199 -7.89 -19.27 -0.71
C LYS A 199 -9.21 -19.25 0.06
N TYR A 200 -9.77 -18.07 0.21
CA TYR A 200 -11.09 -17.92 0.83
C TYR A 200 -12.16 -18.58 -0.04
N ASP A 201 -12.96 -19.45 0.57
CA ASP A 201 -14.15 -20.02 -0.04
C ASP A 201 -15.30 -19.80 0.95
N PRO A 202 -16.37 -19.07 0.58
CA PRO A 202 -17.55 -18.88 1.43
C PRO A 202 -18.17 -20.18 1.96
N ASN A 203 -17.98 -21.29 1.24
CA ASN A 203 -18.51 -22.61 1.58
C ASN A 203 -17.47 -23.53 2.24
N ASP A 204 -16.29 -23.02 2.61
CA ASP A 204 -15.23 -23.83 3.21
C ASP A 204 -15.75 -24.50 4.51
N PRO A 205 -15.59 -25.83 4.68
CA PRO A 205 -15.92 -26.52 5.91
C PRO A 205 -15.24 -25.91 7.14
N LEU A 206 -14.06 -25.29 6.98
CA LEU A 206 -13.38 -24.55 8.06
C LEU A 206 -14.19 -23.34 8.55
N LEU A 207 -15.05 -22.75 7.71
CA LEU A 207 -15.99 -21.72 8.11
C LEU A 207 -17.22 -22.32 8.78
N THR A 208 -17.61 -23.56 8.49
CA THR A 208 -18.75 -24.20 9.17
C THR A 208 -18.35 -24.78 10.52
N THR A 209 -17.13 -25.32 10.62
CA THR A 209 -16.60 -25.94 11.83
C THR A 209 -16.43 -24.88 12.92
N GLY A 210 -16.82 -25.17 14.16
CA GLY A 210 -16.57 -24.34 15.34
C GLY A 210 -15.09 -24.17 15.70
N LEU A 211 -14.18 -24.45 14.75
CA LEU A 211 -12.78 -24.04 14.82
C LEU A 211 -12.76 -22.53 15.08
N ARG A 212 -12.08 -22.18 16.16
CA ARG A 212 -12.25 -20.92 16.88
C ARG A 212 -11.73 -19.76 16.03
N TYR A 213 -12.64 -19.13 15.30
CA TYR A 213 -12.47 -17.75 14.84
C TYR A 213 -12.47 -16.90 16.10
N ALA A 214 -11.30 -16.75 16.71
CA ALA A 214 -11.15 -15.88 17.84
C ALA A 214 -11.45 -14.46 17.39
N PHE A 215 -12.26 -13.74 18.15
CA PHE A 215 -12.36 -12.31 17.96
C PHE A 215 -10.98 -11.72 18.27
N PRO A 216 -10.39 -10.96 17.34
CA PRO A 216 -9.27 -10.12 17.69
C PRO A 216 -9.83 -9.09 18.67
N GLU A 217 -9.42 -9.15 19.93
CA GLU A 217 -9.62 -8.00 20.81
C GLU A 217 -8.82 -6.84 20.24
N GLU A 218 -9.44 -5.66 20.26
CA GLU A 218 -8.80 -4.40 19.87
C GLU A 218 -7.46 -4.29 20.61
N THR A 219 -6.36 -4.38 19.85
CA THR A 219 -5.13 -3.78 20.33
C THR A 219 -5.46 -2.29 20.45
N ALA A 220 -5.36 -1.77 21.67
CA ALA A 220 -5.68 -0.41 22.05
C ALA A 220 -4.70 0.62 21.44
N ASP A 221 -4.58 0.61 20.12
CA ASP A 221 -3.90 1.61 19.30
C ASP A 221 -4.90 2.26 18.34
N SER A 222 -6.14 2.49 18.81
CA SER A 222 -7.23 3.09 18.04
C SER A 222 -7.06 4.59 17.75
N ASN A 223 -5.89 5.18 18.03
CA ASN A 223 -5.59 6.58 17.73
C ASN A 223 -4.53 6.82 16.64
N ALA A 224 -4.00 5.77 16.00
CA ALA A 224 -3.24 5.97 14.77
C ALA A 224 -4.19 5.94 13.58
N ALA A 225 -4.57 7.12 13.09
CA ALA A 225 -5.15 7.27 11.76
C ALA A 225 -4.37 6.37 10.78
N PRO A 226 -5.03 5.64 9.88
CA PRO A 226 -4.33 4.74 8.98
C PRO A 226 -3.28 5.57 8.24
N GLU A 227 -2.00 5.32 8.53
CA GLU A 227 -0.90 5.83 7.71
C GLU A 227 -1.15 5.29 6.30
N VAL A 228 -1.74 6.14 5.47
CA VAL A 228 -1.76 5.91 4.03
C VAL A 228 -0.30 6.02 3.63
N GLU A 229 0.39 4.87 3.53
CA GLU A 229 1.68 4.79 2.85
C GLU A 229 1.46 5.42 1.48
N ILE A 230 1.94 6.66 1.32
CA ILE A 230 1.97 7.35 0.03
C ILE A 230 2.69 6.39 -0.91
N PRO A 231 2.09 5.96 -2.02
CA PRO A 231 2.76 5.03 -2.93
C PRO A 231 4.06 5.68 -3.44
N PRO A 232 5.25 5.09 -3.25
CA PRO A 232 6.46 5.41 -3.99
C PRO A 232 6.28 5.61 -5.49
N MET A 233 5.25 5.01 -6.11
CA MET A 233 4.87 5.29 -7.50
C MET A 233 4.48 6.75 -7.73
N LEU A 234 3.80 7.41 -6.79
CA LEU A 234 3.47 8.83 -6.88
C LEU A 234 4.76 9.68 -6.90
N ILE A 235 5.75 9.28 -6.08
CA ILE A 235 7.03 9.99 -5.99
C ILE A 235 7.92 9.70 -7.20
N LEU A 236 7.95 8.47 -7.72
CA LEU A 236 8.70 8.13 -8.93
C LEU A 236 8.11 8.70 -10.21
N LEU A 237 6.79 8.86 -10.25
CA LEU A 237 6.12 9.56 -11.33
C LEU A 237 6.41 11.06 -11.24
N LEU A 238 6.39 11.66 -10.04
CA LEU A 238 6.89 13.02 -9.79
C LEU A 238 8.37 13.19 -10.17
N LEU A 239 9.21 12.17 -9.96
CA LEU A 239 10.63 12.18 -10.37
C LEU A 239 10.83 11.95 -11.88
N SER A 240 9.93 11.22 -12.54
CA SER A 240 9.92 11.11 -14.01
C SER A 240 9.46 12.41 -14.66
N LEU A 241 8.55 13.16 -14.02
CA LEU A 241 8.13 14.50 -14.42
C LEU A 241 9.20 15.55 -14.08
N ALA A 242 9.98 15.36 -13.02
CA ALA A 242 11.15 16.19 -12.69
C ALA A 242 12.32 16.04 -13.67
N ARG A 243 12.32 15.05 -14.57
CA ARG A 243 13.29 14.98 -15.68
C ARG A 243 12.94 15.88 -16.87
N GLY A 244 11.85 16.64 -16.79
CA GLY A 244 11.48 17.69 -17.75
C GLY A 244 11.53 19.12 -17.19
N VAL A 245 11.96 19.31 -15.94
CA VAL A 245 12.11 20.64 -15.34
C VAL A 245 13.47 20.70 -14.67
N GLU A 246 14.30 21.62 -15.16
CA GLU A 246 15.58 21.97 -14.57
C GLU A 246 15.43 22.12 -13.05
N LEU A 247 16.08 21.24 -12.29
CA LEU A 247 16.35 21.48 -10.89
C LEU A 247 17.43 22.57 -10.83
N ILE A 248 16.98 23.82 -10.93
CA ILE A 248 17.75 24.98 -10.48
C ILE A 248 17.60 25.03 -8.95
N GLN A 249 18.52 24.34 -8.29
CA GLN A 249 19.36 24.70 -7.13
C GLN A 249 19.61 23.49 -6.23
#